data_AF-A0A2V8ZCZ8-F1
#
_entry.id   AF-A0A2V8ZCZ8-F1
#
_cell.length_a   1.000
_cell.length_b   1.000
_cell.length_c   1.000
_cell.angle_alpha   90.00
_cell.angle_beta   90.00
_cell.angle_gamma   90.00
#
_symmetry.space_group_name_H-M   'P 1'
#
loop_
_entity.id
_entity.type
_entity.pdbx_description
1 polymer ?
#
loop_
_entity_poly.entity_id
_entity_poly.type
_entity_poly.pdbx_seq_one_letter_code
_entity_poly.pdbx_strand_id
1 'polypeptide(L)'
;MFLDFYKLREQPFGVTPDPRFLYFSPGHREALASLFYGIETGRGFLSLVAEPGMGKTTLLFQLLKRWKGFVHSAFLFQTQCDSRELLRYLMEDLGIDSQDRDIVRMHADLNDFLFREAKSGKRVVLFVDEAQNLSDSVLETVRLLSDFEAPDRKLLQIVLAGQPELEQRVMRPGLTQLGQRIAVRTRLNPLPAAEVVRYVNHRLHVSGYQGPPLFTEEAFAVVAERSRGIPRLINHICFNALSLGCAMRAKQIDREAVREAAGDLLLDSQAPKPQTHSFYAQNSQVKKPLTERYAVQPPVPLFASFFSGMKESLLHQRVFQTSLLALLLLSLAIYLGTRAGAGAVQPVRQSNPPSTNAKTSSELKREGDAPVTTASDGLQAMDAQQTDASQNSSNVFTYVVQPNDTLRALCLSLVGRYDETVQNEIRKLNPNLKDLKHLSAGQEIRLPLGSTKQN
;
A
#
# COMPACT_ATOMS: atom_id res chain seq x y z
N MET A 1 -31.63 22.60 14.56
CA MET A 1 -32.34 22.27 15.81
C MET A 1 -31.41 21.69 16.87
N PHE A 2 -30.92 20.44 16.78
CA PHE A 2 -30.01 19.95 17.84
C PHE A 2 -28.60 20.57 17.76
N LEU A 3 -28.14 20.95 16.56
CA LEU A 3 -26.86 21.65 16.40
C LEU A 3 -26.85 22.93 17.23
N ASP A 4 -27.90 23.73 17.14
CA ASP A 4 -28.05 24.98 17.92
C ASP A 4 -28.14 24.70 19.42
N PHE A 5 -28.91 23.67 19.80
CA PHE A 5 -29.10 23.28 21.20
C PHE A 5 -27.81 22.85 21.88
N TYR A 6 -26.99 22.04 21.20
CA TYR A 6 -25.68 21.58 21.70
C TYR A 6 -24.50 22.47 21.28
N LYS A 7 -24.76 23.60 20.61
CA LYS A 7 -23.75 24.55 20.13
C LYS A 7 -22.69 23.92 19.20
N LEU A 8 -23.15 23.08 18.27
CA LEU A 8 -22.34 22.47 17.22
C LEU A 8 -22.39 23.33 15.95
N ARG A 9 -21.26 23.45 15.25
CA ARG A 9 -21.18 24.22 13.99
C ARG A 9 -21.71 23.44 12.80
N GLU A 10 -21.51 22.13 12.80
CA GLU A 10 -21.88 21.22 11.72
C GLU A 10 -22.25 19.85 12.27
N GLN A 11 -22.81 18.97 11.44
CA GLN A 11 -23.30 17.66 11.86
C GLN A 11 -22.14 16.68 12.19
N PRO A 12 -21.89 16.32 13.47
CA PRO A 12 -20.79 15.42 13.82
C PRO A 12 -20.97 14.00 13.31
N PHE A 13 -22.20 13.52 13.13
CA PHE A 13 -22.48 12.11 12.82
C PHE A 13 -23.18 11.93 11.46
N GLY A 14 -22.84 12.77 10.49
CA GLY A 14 -23.42 12.71 9.15
C GLY A 14 -23.09 11.43 8.39
N VAL A 15 -23.95 11.10 7.42
CA VAL A 15 -23.81 9.93 6.52
C VAL A 15 -22.83 10.18 5.38
N THR A 16 -22.60 11.43 5.00
CA THR A 16 -21.69 11.81 3.91
C THR A 16 -20.23 11.62 4.36
N PRO A 17 -19.41 10.89 3.60
CA PRO A 17 -17.99 10.76 3.89
C PRO A 17 -17.29 12.13 3.81
N ASP A 18 -16.73 12.59 4.93
CA ASP A 18 -15.87 13.77 5.00
C ASP A 18 -14.52 13.36 5.60
N PRO A 19 -13.40 13.50 4.85
CA PRO A 19 -12.08 13.13 5.32
C PRO A 19 -11.61 13.83 6.60
N ARG A 20 -12.17 15.00 6.96
CA ARG A 20 -11.87 15.73 8.22
C ARG A 20 -12.32 14.98 9.46
N PHE A 21 -13.37 14.17 9.32
CA PHE A 21 -13.94 13.38 10.40
C PHE A 21 -13.32 11.97 10.52
N LEU A 22 -12.32 11.65 9.68
CA LEU A 22 -11.61 10.38 9.79
C LEU A 22 -10.77 10.39 11.07
N TYR A 23 -11.22 9.63 12.07
CA TYR A 23 -10.43 9.32 13.24
C TYR A 23 -9.36 8.27 12.89
N PHE A 24 -8.10 8.68 12.88
CA PHE A 24 -6.97 7.77 12.73
C PHE A 24 -6.79 6.96 14.01
N SER A 25 -7.50 5.84 14.14
CA SER A 25 -7.22 4.87 15.18
C SER A 25 -5.85 4.21 14.97
N PRO A 26 -5.24 3.56 15.98
CA PRO A 26 -4.04 2.73 15.81
C PRO A 26 -4.17 1.77 14.63
N GLY A 27 -5.31 1.06 14.51
CA GLY A 27 -5.56 0.16 13.38
C GLY A 27 -5.64 0.87 12.02
N HIS A 28 -6.23 2.06 11.96
CA HIS A 28 -6.23 2.87 10.73
C HIS A 28 -4.83 3.36 10.36
N ARG A 29 -4.01 3.76 11.36
CA ARG A 29 -2.63 4.20 11.14
C ARG A 29 -1.77 3.05 10.62
N GLU A 30 -1.87 1.89 11.25
CA GLU A 30 -1.16 0.67 10.84
C GLU A 30 -1.56 0.25 9.43
N ALA A 31 -2.86 0.29 9.12
CA ALA A 31 -3.36 -0.02 7.79
C ALA A 31 -2.84 0.95 6.73
N LEU A 32 -2.92 2.26 7.00
CA LEU A 32 -2.43 3.27 6.10
C LEU A 32 -0.91 3.16 5.88
N ALA A 33 -0.14 2.89 6.94
CA ALA A 33 1.30 2.69 6.87
C ALA A 33 1.66 1.45 6.04
N SER A 34 0.94 0.34 6.23
CA SER A 34 1.14 -0.91 5.48
C SER A 34 0.89 -0.71 3.99
N LEU A 35 -0.22 -0.05 3.63
CA LEU A 35 -0.55 0.26 2.24
C LEU A 35 0.46 1.24 1.63
N PHE A 36 0.83 2.29 2.36
CA PHE A 36 1.84 3.26 1.91
C PHE A 36 3.17 2.58 1.61
N TYR A 37 3.68 1.79 2.55
CA TYR A 37 4.94 1.06 2.40
C TYR A 37 4.90 0.04 1.25
N GLY A 38 3.79 -0.67 1.05
CA GLY A 38 3.66 -1.61 -0.06
C GLY A 38 3.65 -0.92 -1.43
N ILE A 39 3.02 0.26 -1.53
CA ILE A 39 3.05 1.10 -2.74
C ILE A 39 4.46 1.67 -2.97
N GLU A 40 5.11 2.16 -1.91
CA GLU A 40 6.45 2.74 -1.97
C GLU A 40 7.50 1.72 -2.44
N THR A 41 7.43 0.50 -1.89
CA THR A 41 8.38 -0.59 -2.17
C THR A 41 8.06 -1.45 -3.39
N GLY A 42 7.05 -1.09 -4.20
CA GLY A 42 6.84 -1.79 -5.48
C GLY A 42 6.24 -3.20 -5.35
N ARG A 43 5.51 -3.52 -4.27
CA ARG A 43 5.08 -4.90 -3.95
C ARG A 43 4.04 -5.51 -4.90
N GLY A 44 3.57 -4.76 -5.89
CA GLY A 44 2.59 -5.17 -6.89
C GLY A 44 1.17 -5.13 -6.35
N PHE A 45 0.85 -6.03 -5.41
CA PHE A 45 -0.54 -6.32 -5.05
C PHE A 45 -0.78 -6.21 -3.54
N LEU A 46 -1.76 -5.40 -3.16
CA LEU A 46 -2.12 -5.12 -1.77
C LEU A 46 -3.62 -5.34 -1.56
N SER A 47 -4.03 -5.72 -0.35
CA SER A 47 -5.43 -5.80 0.04
C SER A 47 -5.75 -5.07 1.34
N LEU A 48 -6.93 -4.45 1.37
CA LEU A 48 -7.53 -3.81 2.53
C LEU A 48 -8.91 -4.41 2.79
N VAL A 49 -9.04 -5.20 3.85
CA VAL A 49 -10.30 -5.87 4.21
C VAL A 49 -10.89 -5.21 5.45
N ALA A 50 -12.17 -4.90 5.41
CA ALA A 50 -12.90 -4.43 6.58
C ALA A 50 -14.40 -4.64 6.44
N GLU A 51 -15.09 -4.74 7.57
CA GLU A 51 -16.55 -4.70 7.62
C GLU A 51 -17.12 -3.43 6.97
N PRO A 52 -18.37 -3.46 6.50
CA PRO A 52 -19.05 -2.26 6.00
C PRO A 52 -19.06 -1.14 7.04
N GLY A 53 -18.75 0.09 6.59
CA GLY A 53 -18.79 1.27 7.46
C GLY A 53 -17.57 1.47 8.37
N MET A 54 -16.48 0.74 8.14
CA MET A 54 -15.18 0.92 8.83
C MET A 54 -14.28 2.02 8.24
N GLY A 55 -14.73 2.76 7.23
CA GLY A 55 -13.96 3.86 6.65
C GLY A 55 -12.90 3.46 5.61
N LYS A 56 -13.03 2.28 4.97
CA LYS A 56 -12.13 1.81 3.89
C LYS A 56 -11.94 2.86 2.79
N THR A 57 -13.03 3.31 2.17
CA THR A 57 -13.04 4.30 1.10
C THR A 57 -12.38 5.61 1.54
N THR A 58 -12.72 6.09 2.75
CA THR A 58 -12.11 7.31 3.30
C THR A 58 -10.60 7.15 3.52
N LEU A 59 -10.15 5.97 3.96
CA LEU A 59 -8.72 5.67 4.13
C LEU A 59 -7.99 5.60 2.78
N LEU A 60 -8.61 5.04 1.74
CA LEU A 60 -8.05 5.06 0.38
C LEU A 60 -7.94 6.48 -0.17
N PHE A 61 -8.94 7.34 0.02
CA PHE A 61 -8.85 8.75 -0.39
C PHE A 61 -7.74 9.51 0.35
N GLN A 62 -7.53 9.22 1.63
CA GLN A 62 -6.41 9.79 2.38
C GLN A 62 -5.06 9.31 1.85
N LEU A 63 -4.96 8.03 1.48
CA LEU A 63 -3.77 7.48 0.83
C LEU A 63 -3.49 8.15 -0.52
N LEU A 64 -4.52 8.32 -1.36
CA LEU A 64 -4.42 9.07 -2.62
C LEU A 64 -3.95 10.51 -2.40
N LYS A 65 -4.53 11.22 -1.44
CA LYS A 65 -4.13 12.59 -1.10
C LYS A 65 -2.66 12.67 -0.71
N ARG A 66 -2.15 11.67 0.01
CA ARG A 66 -0.74 11.57 0.42
C ARG A 66 0.20 11.32 -0.75
N TRP A 67 -0.25 10.64 -1.81
CA TRP A 67 0.53 10.33 -3.00
C TRP A 67 0.33 11.33 -4.16
N LYS A 68 -0.48 12.37 -3.96
CA LYS A 68 -0.75 13.38 -4.98
C LYS A 68 0.56 13.99 -5.51
N GLY A 69 0.79 13.89 -6.81
CA GLY A 69 1.99 14.38 -7.49
C GLY A 69 3.13 13.37 -7.63
N PHE A 70 3.05 12.22 -6.94
CA PHE A 70 4.07 11.15 -6.99
C PHE A 70 3.59 9.89 -7.72
N VAL A 71 2.28 9.70 -7.83
CA VAL A 71 1.66 8.56 -8.52
C VAL A 71 0.60 9.04 -9.51
N HIS A 72 0.44 8.27 -10.58
CA HIS A 72 -0.75 8.31 -11.43
C HIS A 72 -1.72 7.27 -10.89
N SER A 73 -2.88 7.68 -10.41
CA SER A 73 -3.85 6.76 -9.79
C SER A 73 -5.06 6.58 -10.68
N ALA A 74 -5.54 5.34 -10.76
CA ALA A 74 -6.88 5.03 -11.25
C ALA A 74 -7.74 4.50 -10.09
N PHE A 75 -9.01 4.87 -10.02
CA PHE A 75 -9.93 4.44 -8.98
C PHE A 75 -11.22 3.84 -9.56
N LEU A 76 -11.40 2.54 -9.35
CA LEU A 76 -12.60 1.83 -9.75
C LEU A 76 -13.63 1.82 -8.62
N PHE A 77 -14.69 2.61 -8.78
CA PHE A 77 -15.90 2.52 -7.95
C PHE A 77 -16.93 1.54 -8.52
N GLN A 78 -17.00 1.44 -9.85
CA GLN A 78 -18.00 0.63 -10.54
C GLN A 78 -17.51 -0.82 -10.67
N THR A 79 -17.91 -1.65 -9.71
CA THR A 79 -17.53 -3.07 -9.68
C THR A 79 -18.51 -4.00 -10.40
N GLN A 80 -19.67 -3.48 -10.83
CA GLN A 80 -20.57 -4.19 -11.73
C GLN A 80 -20.10 -3.94 -13.16
N CYS A 81 -19.08 -4.70 -13.56
CA CYS A 81 -18.43 -4.56 -14.86
C CYS A 81 -17.95 -5.93 -15.36
N ASP A 82 -17.72 -6.04 -16.67
CA ASP A 82 -16.96 -7.13 -17.27
C ASP A 82 -15.46 -6.80 -17.41
N SER A 83 -14.66 -7.75 -17.90
CA SER A 83 -13.21 -7.59 -18.08
C SER A 83 -12.82 -6.46 -19.04
N ARG A 84 -13.65 -6.22 -20.06
CA ARG A 84 -13.42 -5.17 -21.07
C ARG A 84 -13.74 -3.81 -20.47
N GLU A 85 -14.84 -3.69 -19.76
CA GLU A 85 -15.26 -2.49 -19.05
C GLU A 85 -14.26 -2.11 -17.96
N LEU A 86 -13.74 -3.07 -17.19
CA LEU A 86 -12.65 -2.84 -16.23
C LEU A 86 -11.44 -2.14 -16.88
N LEU A 87 -10.98 -2.66 -18.02
CA LEU A 87 -9.87 -2.07 -18.77
C LEU A 87 -10.21 -0.67 -19.28
N ARG A 88 -11.42 -0.45 -19.78
CA ARG A 88 -11.87 0.87 -20.22
C ARG A 88 -11.88 1.88 -19.08
N TYR A 89 -12.45 1.54 -17.92
CA TYR A 89 -12.44 2.42 -16.75
C TYR A 89 -11.02 2.75 -16.29
N LEU A 90 -10.13 1.76 -16.27
CA LEU A 90 -8.72 1.98 -15.95
C LEU A 90 -8.05 2.92 -16.96
N MET A 91 -8.23 2.69 -18.26
CA MET A 91 -7.62 3.51 -19.31
C MET A 91 -8.15 4.95 -19.29
N GLU A 92 -9.46 5.12 -19.12
CA GLU A 92 -10.11 6.43 -19.04
C GLU A 92 -9.58 7.26 -17.87
N ASP A 93 -9.48 6.67 -16.67
CA ASP A 93 -8.98 7.38 -15.48
C ASP A 93 -7.47 7.68 -15.56
N LEU A 94 -6.72 6.91 -16.37
CA LEU A 94 -5.33 7.19 -16.73
C LEU A 94 -5.17 8.18 -17.90
N GLY A 95 -6.28 8.66 -18.49
CA GLY A 95 -6.27 9.59 -19.63
C GLY A 95 -5.84 8.95 -20.95
N ILE A 96 -6.03 7.63 -21.12
CA ILE A 96 -5.72 6.87 -22.33
C ILE A 96 -7.01 6.64 -23.11
N ASP A 97 -7.05 7.04 -24.38
CA ASP A 97 -8.20 6.79 -25.24
C ASP A 97 -8.31 5.30 -25.60
N SER A 98 -9.43 4.70 -25.23
CA SER A 98 -9.75 3.30 -25.47
C SER A 98 -10.96 3.11 -26.40
N GLN A 99 -11.48 4.17 -27.03
CA GLN A 99 -12.65 4.05 -27.90
C GLN A 99 -12.36 3.17 -29.12
N ASP A 100 -13.33 2.31 -29.45
CA ASP A 100 -13.28 1.36 -30.57
C ASP A 100 -12.07 0.40 -30.56
N ARG A 101 -11.36 0.28 -29.44
CA ARG A 101 -10.26 -0.68 -29.27
C ARG A 101 -10.79 -2.05 -28.87
N ASP A 102 -10.18 -3.09 -29.43
CA ASP A 102 -10.29 -4.44 -28.90
C ASP A 102 -9.41 -4.62 -27.64
N ILE A 103 -9.59 -5.73 -26.92
CA ILE A 103 -8.89 -6.00 -25.66
C ILE A 103 -7.37 -6.09 -25.86
N VAL A 104 -6.92 -6.66 -26.98
CA VAL A 104 -5.48 -6.83 -27.26
C VAL A 104 -4.82 -5.47 -27.43
N ARG A 105 -5.46 -4.58 -28.19
CA ARG A 105 -4.97 -3.23 -28.42
C ARG A 105 -5.01 -2.39 -27.14
N MET A 106 -6.08 -2.49 -26.34
CA MET A 106 -6.15 -1.86 -25.02
C MET A 106 -5.00 -2.29 -24.11
N HIS A 107 -4.69 -3.59 -24.09
CA HIS A 107 -3.59 -4.12 -23.29
C HIS A 107 -2.22 -3.60 -23.76
N ALA A 108 -2.00 -3.51 -25.07
CA ALA A 108 -0.77 -2.95 -25.63
C ALA A 108 -0.63 -1.45 -25.30
N ASP A 109 -1.68 -0.66 -25.50
CA ASP A 109 -1.67 0.78 -25.22
C ASP A 109 -1.47 1.07 -23.73
N LEU A 110 -2.07 0.25 -22.85
CA LEU A 110 -1.84 0.31 -21.40
C LEU A 110 -0.38 -0.03 -21.05
N ASN A 111 0.19 -1.09 -21.63
CA ASN A 111 1.58 -1.46 -21.39
C ASN A 111 2.55 -0.31 -21.74
N ASP A 112 2.36 0.30 -22.91
CA ASP A 112 3.18 1.41 -23.39
C ASP A 112 3.05 2.64 -22.49
N PHE A 113 1.85 2.92 -21.99
CA PHE A 113 1.64 3.96 -20.99
C PHE A 113 2.38 3.66 -19.67
N LEU A 114 2.19 2.47 -19.10
CA LEU A 114 2.80 2.07 -17.83
C LEU A 114 4.34 2.13 -17.91
N PHE A 115 4.92 1.73 -19.05
CA PHE A 115 6.35 1.80 -19.27
C PHE A 115 6.87 3.25 -19.37
N ARG A 116 6.12 4.15 -20.02
CA ARG A 116 6.44 5.59 -20.07
C ARG A 116 6.40 6.23 -18.68
N GLU A 117 5.36 5.96 -17.89
CA GLU A 117 5.26 6.46 -16.53
C GLU A 117 6.44 5.96 -15.67
N ALA A 118 6.75 4.67 -15.76
CA ALA A 118 7.88 4.07 -15.04
C ALA A 118 9.24 4.67 -15.45
N LYS A 119 9.44 5.02 -16.73
CA LYS A 119 10.63 5.75 -17.21
C LYS A 119 10.72 7.16 -16.66
N SER A 120 9.58 7.82 -16.45
CA SER A 120 9.50 9.15 -15.83
C SER A 120 9.66 9.13 -14.30
N GLY A 121 9.87 7.95 -13.70
CA GLY A 121 9.97 7.77 -12.25
C GLY A 121 8.63 7.81 -11.51
N LYS A 122 7.52 7.88 -12.23
CA LYS A 122 6.16 7.83 -11.68
C LYS A 122 5.70 6.39 -11.51
N ARG A 123 4.90 6.16 -10.47
CA ARG A 123 4.23 4.88 -10.23
C ARG A 123 2.78 4.97 -10.67
N VAL A 124 2.24 3.88 -11.20
CA VAL A 124 0.81 3.78 -11.52
C VAL A 124 0.14 2.89 -10.50
N VAL A 125 -0.97 3.35 -9.91
CA VAL A 125 -1.69 2.63 -8.86
C VAL A 125 -3.17 2.52 -9.21
N LEU A 126 -3.68 1.30 -9.34
CA LEU A 126 -5.11 0.99 -9.46
C LEU A 126 -5.68 0.70 -8.08
N PHE A 127 -6.67 1.49 -7.67
CA PHE A 127 -7.49 1.24 -6.50
C PHE A 127 -8.82 0.63 -6.95
N VAL A 128 -9.20 -0.49 -6.33
CA VAL A 128 -10.49 -1.12 -6.55
C VAL A 128 -11.21 -1.16 -5.21
N ASP A 129 -12.25 -0.33 -5.06
CA ASP A 129 -13.10 -0.37 -3.86
C ASP A 129 -14.26 -1.35 -4.05
N GLU A 130 -14.80 -1.86 -2.95
CA GLU A 130 -15.85 -2.89 -2.94
C GLU A 130 -15.54 -4.12 -3.83
N ALA A 131 -14.27 -4.52 -3.89
CA ALA A 131 -13.75 -5.56 -4.79
C ALA A 131 -14.41 -6.94 -4.60
N GLN A 132 -15.09 -7.20 -3.48
CA GLN A 132 -15.90 -8.41 -3.32
C GLN A 132 -17.05 -8.52 -4.33
N ASN A 133 -17.47 -7.41 -4.93
CA ASN A 133 -18.54 -7.35 -5.92
C ASN A 133 -18.09 -7.72 -7.33
N LEU A 134 -16.78 -7.76 -7.61
CA LEU A 134 -16.27 -8.19 -8.91
C LEU A 134 -16.61 -9.66 -9.16
N SER A 135 -16.85 -10.06 -10.41
CA SER A 135 -17.00 -11.48 -10.77
C SER A 135 -15.64 -12.21 -10.70
N ASP A 136 -15.66 -13.55 -10.69
CA ASP A 136 -14.42 -14.34 -10.68
C ASP A 136 -13.60 -14.10 -11.97
N SER A 137 -14.27 -13.93 -13.12
CA SER A 137 -13.60 -13.62 -14.40
C SER A 137 -12.93 -12.24 -14.39
N VAL A 138 -13.54 -11.25 -13.74
CA VAL A 138 -12.92 -9.93 -13.60
C VAL A 138 -11.78 -9.95 -12.59
N LEU A 139 -11.90 -10.68 -11.49
CA LEU A 139 -10.78 -10.88 -10.55
C LEU A 139 -9.58 -11.57 -11.22
N GLU A 140 -9.82 -12.51 -12.12
CA GLU A 140 -8.75 -13.12 -12.93
C GLU A 140 -8.14 -12.11 -13.91
N THR A 141 -8.94 -11.20 -14.47
CA THR A 141 -8.43 -10.08 -15.27
C THR A 141 -7.53 -9.17 -14.44
N VAL A 142 -7.94 -8.82 -13.22
CA VAL A 142 -7.11 -8.04 -12.28
C VAL A 142 -5.82 -8.79 -11.93
N ARG A 143 -5.86 -10.12 -11.80
CA ARG A 143 -4.64 -10.94 -11.60
C ARG A 143 -3.68 -10.76 -12.79
N LEU A 144 -4.18 -10.81 -14.01
CA LEU A 144 -3.37 -10.61 -15.23
C LEU A 144 -2.78 -9.19 -15.31
N LEU A 145 -3.51 -8.16 -14.86
CA LEU A 145 -2.94 -6.80 -14.78
C LEU A 145 -1.71 -6.73 -13.86
N SER A 146 -1.58 -7.62 -12.87
CA SER A 146 -0.39 -7.68 -12.02
C SER A 146 0.87 -8.22 -12.73
N ASP A 147 0.71 -8.76 -13.94
CA ASP A 147 1.80 -9.23 -14.80
C ASP A 147 2.45 -8.08 -15.61
N PHE A 148 1.92 -6.85 -15.53
CA PHE A 148 2.62 -5.67 -16.05
C PHE A 148 3.87 -5.36 -15.21
N GLU A 149 5.01 -5.87 -15.67
CA GLU A 149 6.31 -5.74 -15.00
C GLU A 149 7.47 -5.52 -15.99
N ALA A 150 8.49 -4.81 -15.52
CA ALA A 150 9.82 -4.79 -16.11
C ALA A 150 10.70 -5.79 -15.35
N PRO A 151 11.89 -6.17 -15.88
CA PRO A 151 12.77 -7.15 -15.23
C PRO A 151 13.14 -6.83 -13.78
N ASP A 152 13.11 -5.56 -13.39
CA ASP A 152 13.53 -5.05 -12.08
C ASP A 152 12.37 -4.55 -11.19
N ARG A 153 11.15 -4.39 -11.72
CA ARG A 153 10.03 -3.77 -10.98
C ARG A 153 8.65 -4.01 -11.57
N LYS A 154 7.63 -3.95 -10.72
CA LYS A 154 6.22 -3.88 -11.14
C LYS A 154 5.92 -2.52 -11.77
N LEU A 155 5.20 -2.52 -12.90
CA LEU A 155 4.77 -1.30 -13.60
C LEU A 155 3.40 -0.81 -13.11
N LEU A 156 2.56 -1.73 -12.62
CA LEU A 156 1.26 -1.43 -12.03
C LEU A 156 1.19 -1.96 -10.59
N GLN A 157 0.77 -1.07 -9.68
CA GLN A 157 0.41 -1.41 -8.31
C GLN A 157 -1.11 -1.53 -8.20
N ILE A 158 -1.62 -2.53 -7.48
CA ILE A 158 -3.05 -2.78 -7.33
C ILE A 158 -3.40 -2.86 -5.84
N VAL A 159 -4.40 -2.07 -5.43
CA VAL A 159 -4.96 -2.08 -4.07
C VAL A 159 -6.41 -2.53 -4.15
N LEU A 160 -6.69 -3.75 -3.66
CA LEU A 160 -8.06 -4.26 -3.53
C LEU A 160 -8.61 -3.94 -2.14
N ALA A 161 -9.57 -3.03 -2.06
CA ALA A 161 -10.37 -2.82 -0.87
C ALA A 161 -11.70 -3.55 -0.95
N GLY A 162 -12.07 -4.26 0.11
CA GLY A 162 -13.31 -5.01 0.13
C GLY A 162 -13.72 -5.50 1.51
N GLN A 163 -14.76 -6.31 1.52
CA GLN A 163 -15.32 -6.93 2.72
C GLN A 163 -14.67 -8.31 2.99
N PRO A 164 -14.83 -8.92 4.18
CA PRO A 164 -14.23 -10.21 4.52
C PRO A 164 -14.50 -11.34 3.51
N GLU A 165 -15.61 -11.27 2.78
CA GLU A 165 -15.98 -12.17 1.69
C GLU A 165 -14.91 -12.19 0.59
N LEU A 166 -14.28 -11.06 0.29
CA LEU A 166 -13.18 -10.99 -0.69
C LEU A 166 -12.03 -11.90 -0.27
N GLU A 167 -11.64 -11.84 1.00
CA GLU A 167 -10.52 -12.64 1.52
C GLU A 167 -10.80 -14.14 1.43
N GLN A 168 -12.02 -14.54 1.81
CA GLN A 168 -12.45 -15.94 1.70
C GLN A 168 -12.51 -16.40 0.23
N ARG A 169 -12.98 -15.52 -0.66
CA ARG A 169 -13.15 -15.81 -2.08
C ARG A 169 -11.81 -16.00 -2.80
N VAL A 170 -10.82 -15.19 -2.46
CA VAL A 170 -9.44 -15.29 -3.00
C VAL A 170 -8.71 -16.57 -2.54
N MET A 171 -9.21 -17.27 -1.50
CA MET A 171 -8.70 -18.58 -1.08
C MET A 171 -9.33 -19.76 -1.83
N ARG A 172 -10.33 -19.52 -2.70
CA ARG A 172 -10.96 -20.60 -3.48
C ARG A 172 -10.02 -21.13 -4.56
N PRO A 173 -10.09 -22.43 -4.94
CA PRO A 173 -9.18 -23.03 -5.92
C PRO A 173 -9.05 -22.26 -7.25
N GLY A 174 -10.13 -21.63 -7.72
CA GLY A 174 -10.13 -20.83 -8.96
C GLY A 174 -9.44 -19.46 -8.86
N LEU A 175 -9.17 -18.96 -7.65
CA LEU A 175 -8.57 -17.64 -7.41
C LEU A 175 -7.31 -17.70 -6.52
N THR A 176 -6.85 -18.90 -6.16
CA THR A 176 -5.64 -19.09 -5.34
C THR A 176 -4.43 -18.34 -5.90
N GLN A 177 -4.29 -18.28 -7.22
CA GLN A 177 -3.19 -17.57 -7.89
C GLN A 177 -3.23 -16.06 -7.60
N LEU A 178 -4.42 -15.45 -7.63
CA LEU A 178 -4.59 -14.05 -7.21
C LEU A 178 -4.20 -13.89 -5.74
N GLY A 179 -4.61 -14.82 -4.88
CA GLY A 179 -4.28 -14.79 -3.46
C GLY A 179 -2.81 -14.86 -3.14
N GLN A 180 -2.05 -15.63 -3.92
CA GLN A 180 -0.59 -15.74 -3.81
C GLN A 180 0.13 -14.46 -4.26
N ARG A 181 -0.48 -13.65 -5.13
CA ARG A 181 0.09 -12.36 -5.57
C ARG A 181 -0.07 -11.25 -4.53
N ILE A 182 -1.03 -11.36 -3.60
CA ILE A 182 -1.26 -10.37 -2.54
C ILE A 182 -0.08 -10.36 -1.56
N ALA A 183 0.83 -9.42 -1.75
CA ALA A 183 2.06 -9.27 -0.97
C ALA A 183 1.83 -8.58 0.38
N VAL A 184 0.85 -7.65 0.45
CA VAL A 184 0.48 -6.96 1.68
C VAL A 184 -1.00 -7.18 1.94
N ARG A 185 -1.32 -7.77 3.10
CA ARG A 185 -2.69 -7.99 3.57
C ARG A 185 -2.94 -7.13 4.79
N THR A 186 -3.94 -6.27 4.70
CA THR A 186 -4.27 -5.34 5.77
C THR A 186 -5.73 -5.51 6.14
N ARG A 187 -6.03 -5.53 7.44
CA ARG A 187 -7.40 -5.61 7.95
C ARG A 187 -7.69 -4.45 8.89
N LEU A 188 -8.83 -3.79 8.70
CA LEU A 188 -9.37 -2.86 9.70
C LEU A 188 -10.34 -3.62 10.59
N ASN A 189 -10.00 -3.67 11.87
CA ASN A 189 -10.85 -4.27 12.90
C ASN A 189 -11.80 -3.22 13.50
N PRO A 190 -12.94 -3.64 14.08
CA PRO A 190 -13.80 -2.73 14.83
C PRO A 190 -13.05 -2.00 15.94
N LEU A 191 -13.50 -0.78 16.24
CA LEU A 191 -12.90 0.03 17.30
C LEU A 191 -13.15 -0.63 18.67
N PRO A 192 -12.11 -0.87 19.49
CA PRO A 192 -12.32 -1.30 20.86
C PRO A 192 -13.05 -0.21 21.66
N ALA A 193 -13.71 -0.58 22.77
CA ALA A 193 -14.54 0.34 23.56
C ALA A 193 -13.83 1.65 23.94
N ALA A 194 -12.54 1.59 24.31
CA ALA A 194 -11.73 2.77 24.61
C ALA A 194 -11.55 3.72 23.41
N GLU A 195 -11.53 3.17 22.18
CA GLU A 195 -11.44 3.96 20.96
C GLU A 195 -12.78 4.50 20.49
N VAL A 196 -13.90 3.85 20.84
CA VAL A 196 -15.25 4.38 20.58
C VAL A 196 -15.42 5.75 21.24
N VAL A 197 -15.02 5.89 22.50
CA VAL A 197 -15.04 7.18 23.22
C VAL A 197 -14.22 8.24 22.47
N ARG A 198 -13.00 7.89 22.08
CA ARG A 198 -12.10 8.80 21.35
C ARG A 198 -12.64 9.19 19.98
N TYR A 199 -13.25 8.24 19.27
CA TYR A 199 -13.88 8.45 17.98
C TYR A 199 -15.05 9.44 18.08
N VAL A 200 -15.97 9.21 19.03
CA VAL A 200 -17.13 10.09 19.22
C VAL A 200 -16.68 11.50 19.60
N ASN A 201 -15.74 11.62 20.55
CA ASN A 201 -15.18 12.91 20.96
C ASN A 201 -14.42 13.61 19.82
N HIS A 202 -13.67 12.87 19.00
CA HIS A 202 -13.02 13.42 17.81
C HIS A 202 -14.05 14.05 16.86
N ARG A 203 -15.14 13.35 16.53
CA ARG A 203 -16.16 13.90 15.63
C ARG A 203 -16.87 15.11 16.24
N LEU A 204 -17.19 15.09 17.53
CA LEU A 204 -17.74 16.25 18.24
C LEU A 204 -16.78 17.45 18.17
N HIS A 205 -15.49 17.23 18.42
CA HIS A 205 -14.48 18.28 18.34
C HIS A 205 -14.35 18.88 16.94
N VAL A 206 -14.26 18.03 15.90
CA VAL A 206 -14.20 18.47 14.50
C VAL A 206 -15.42 19.33 14.14
N SER A 207 -16.60 18.96 14.66
CA SER A 207 -17.84 19.73 14.48
C SER A 207 -17.93 21.03 15.29
N GLY A 208 -16.87 21.39 16.04
CA GLY A 208 -16.78 22.64 16.79
C GLY A 208 -17.26 22.57 18.24
N TYR A 209 -17.51 21.37 18.79
CA TYR A 209 -17.92 21.24 20.18
C TYR A 209 -16.78 21.57 21.15
N GLN A 210 -17.05 22.46 22.11
CA GLN A 210 -16.10 22.91 23.15
C GLN A 210 -16.67 22.86 24.57
N GLY A 211 -17.87 22.29 24.75
CA GLY A 211 -18.55 22.24 26.05
C GLY A 211 -18.12 21.07 26.93
N PRO A 212 -18.80 20.87 28.09
CA PRO A 212 -18.61 19.68 28.93
C PRO A 212 -18.99 18.39 28.20
N PRO A 213 -18.61 17.20 28.67
CA PRO A 213 -18.92 15.94 27.98
C PRO A 213 -20.41 15.79 27.64
N LEU A 214 -20.74 15.63 26.35
CA LEU A 214 -22.14 15.45 25.89
C LEU A 214 -22.71 14.08 26.21
N PHE A 215 -21.86 13.08 26.38
CA PHE A 215 -22.26 11.71 26.69
C PHE A 215 -21.71 11.34 28.07
N THR A 216 -22.48 10.60 28.87
CA THR A 216 -21.96 10.00 30.11
C THR A 216 -21.04 8.82 29.80
N GLU A 217 -20.27 8.36 30.79
CA GLU A 217 -19.42 7.17 30.64
C GLU A 217 -20.25 5.91 30.38
N GLU A 218 -21.41 5.78 31.01
CA GLU A 218 -22.34 4.66 30.79
C GLU A 218 -22.97 4.72 29.39
N ALA A 219 -23.23 5.93 28.87
CA ALA A 219 -23.70 6.11 27.51
C ALA A 219 -22.67 5.59 26.49
N PHE A 220 -21.39 5.94 26.66
CA PHE A 220 -20.31 5.43 25.81
C PHE A 220 -20.18 3.90 25.86
N ALA A 221 -20.35 3.28 27.03
CA ALA A 221 -20.33 1.84 27.16
C ALA A 221 -21.42 1.17 26.31
N VAL A 222 -22.65 1.73 26.33
CA VAL A 222 -23.75 1.23 25.49
C VAL A 222 -23.49 1.50 24.01
N VAL A 223 -22.95 2.66 23.63
CA VAL A 223 -22.56 2.93 22.23
C VAL A 223 -21.57 1.87 21.75
N ALA A 224 -20.52 1.57 22.53
CA ALA A 224 -19.52 0.58 22.16
C ALA A 224 -20.11 -0.83 22.02
N GLU A 225 -20.95 -1.24 22.96
CA GLU A 225 -21.63 -2.55 22.93
C GLU A 225 -22.56 -2.68 21.71
N ARG A 226 -23.45 -1.70 21.50
CA ARG A 226 -24.50 -1.75 20.47
C ARG A 226 -23.95 -1.54 19.07
N SER A 227 -22.94 -0.69 18.90
CA SER A 227 -22.27 -0.50 17.61
C SER A 227 -21.28 -1.60 17.27
N ARG A 228 -20.87 -2.42 18.25
CA ARG A 228 -19.76 -3.38 18.14
C ARG A 228 -18.46 -2.74 17.65
N GLY A 229 -18.29 -1.44 17.89
CA GLY A 229 -17.12 -0.68 17.43
C GLY A 229 -17.14 -0.30 15.95
N ILE A 230 -18.25 -0.49 15.22
CA ILE A 230 -18.36 -0.13 13.80
C ILE A 230 -18.66 1.37 13.66
N PRO A 231 -17.79 2.20 13.05
CA PRO A 231 -17.96 3.66 12.94
C PRO A 231 -19.31 4.10 12.37
N ARG A 232 -19.81 3.44 11.31
CA ARG A 232 -21.14 3.74 10.75
C ARG A 232 -22.27 3.53 11.78
N LEU A 233 -22.21 2.47 12.57
CA LEU A 233 -23.21 2.22 13.61
C LEU A 233 -23.05 3.18 14.79
N ILE A 234 -21.82 3.50 15.18
CA ILE A 234 -21.55 4.54 16.19
C ILE A 234 -22.19 5.87 15.76
N ASN A 235 -21.98 6.28 14.51
CA ASN A 235 -22.56 7.51 13.98
C ASN A 235 -24.08 7.50 14.06
N HIS A 236 -24.71 6.41 13.62
CA HIS A 236 -26.17 6.31 13.64
C HIS A 236 -26.73 6.40 15.07
N ILE A 237 -26.16 5.64 16.01
CA ILE A 237 -26.56 5.67 17.43
C ILE A 237 -26.40 7.09 18.00
N CYS A 238 -25.23 7.71 17.82
CA CYS A 238 -24.95 9.02 18.38
C CYS A 238 -25.81 10.13 17.76
N PHE A 239 -26.11 10.06 16.46
CA PHE A 239 -27.02 10.99 15.79
C PHE A 239 -28.44 10.90 16.37
N ASN A 240 -28.97 9.69 16.52
CA ASN A 240 -30.31 9.46 17.07
C ASN A 240 -30.37 9.88 18.55
N ALA A 241 -29.35 9.53 19.33
CA ALA A 241 -29.29 9.88 20.75
C ALA A 241 -29.23 11.40 20.99
N LEU A 242 -28.44 12.15 20.18
CA LEU A 242 -28.44 13.62 20.23
C LEU A 242 -29.77 14.20 19.80
N SER A 243 -30.43 13.61 18.79
CA SER A 243 -31.74 14.07 18.33
C SER A 243 -32.81 13.89 19.42
N LEU A 244 -32.84 12.73 20.07
CA LEU A 244 -33.73 12.42 21.20
C LEU A 244 -33.44 13.33 22.40
N GLY A 245 -32.17 13.46 22.79
CA GLY A 245 -31.77 14.36 23.89
C GLY A 245 -32.17 15.80 23.64
N CYS A 246 -32.06 16.29 22.39
CA CYS A 246 -32.53 17.63 22.04
C CYS A 246 -34.05 17.76 22.17
N ALA A 247 -34.82 16.76 21.73
CA ALA A 247 -36.28 16.76 21.86
C ALA A 247 -36.71 16.78 23.33
N MET A 248 -35.98 16.07 24.20
CA MET A 248 -36.18 16.03 25.65
C MET A 248 -35.52 17.19 26.41
N ARG A 249 -34.86 18.13 25.71
CA ARG A 249 -34.08 19.24 26.29
C ARG A 249 -32.99 18.77 27.28
N ALA A 250 -32.43 17.58 27.09
CA ALA A 250 -31.37 17.00 27.91
C ALA A 250 -29.98 17.56 27.50
N LYS A 251 -29.28 18.21 28.45
CA LYS A 251 -27.94 18.77 28.20
C LYS A 251 -26.85 17.71 28.04
N GLN A 252 -27.05 16.52 28.61
CA GLN A 252 -26.15 15.38 28.53
C GLN A 252 -26.96 14.15 28.12
N ILE A 253 -26.37 13.31 27.27
CA ILE A 253 -26.91 12.06 26.79
C ILE A 253 -26.45 10.95 27.72
N ASP A 254 -27.42 10.30 28.37
CA ASP A 254 -27.20 9.21 29.31
C ASP A 254 -27.37 7.83 28.64
N ARG A 255 -27.28 6.79 29.48
CA ARG A 255 -27.40 5.39 29.05
C ARG A 255 -28.75 5.10 28.41
N GLU A 256 -29.83 5.60 29.01
CA GLU A 256 -31.21 5.36 28.61
C GLU A 256 -31.49 5.94 27.23
N ALA A 257 -31.07 7.19 26.99
CA ALA A 257 -31.20 7.84 25.68
C ALA A 257 -30.46 7.08 24.57
N VAL A 258 -29.25 6.56 24.86
CA VAL A 258 -28.51 5.72 23.90
C VAL A 258 -29.19 4.37 23.67
N ARG A 259 -29.73 3.73 24.71
CA ARG A 259 -30.45 2.45 24.57
C ARG A 259 -31.68 2.59 23.70
N GLU A 260 -32.43 3.68 23.89
CA GLU A 260 -33.60 4.01 23.06
C GLU A 260 -33.17 4.23 21.61
N ALA A 261 -32.19 5.11 21.37
CA ALA A 261 -31.64 5.40 20.04
C ALA A 261 -31.04 4.17 19.33
N ALA A 262 -30.52 3.20 20.07
CA ALA A 262 -29.98 1.96 19.55
C ALA A 262 -31.04 0.88 19.26
N GLY A 263 -32.24 1.01 19.84
CA GLY A 263 -33.36 0.10 19.60
C GLY A 263 -33.80 0.08 18.14
N ASP A 264 -33.80 1.25 17.51
CA ASP A 264 -34.21 1.44 16.10
C ASP A 264 -33.27 0.71 15.12
N LEU A 265 -31.98 0.62 15.42
CA LEU A 265 -30.99 -0.08 14.58
C LEU A 265 -31.23 -1.58 14.46
N LEU A 266 -31.85 -2.20 15.47
CA LEU A 266 -32.12 -3.63 15.47
C LEU A 266 -33.33 -3.98 14.58
N LEU A 267 -34.22 -3.02 14.30
CA LEU A 267 -35.36 -3.22 13.40
C LEU A 267 -34.89 -3.27 11.93
N ASP A 268 -33.90 -2.45 11.55
CA ASP A 268 -33.32 -2.44 10.19
C ASP A 268 -32.40 -3.64 9.90
N SER A 269 -31.87 -4.30 10.94
CA SER A 269 -30.92 -5.41 10.81
C SER A 269 -31.59 -6.79 10.66
N GLN A 270 -32.92 -6.88 10.75
CA GLN A 270 -33.70 -8.14 10.63
C GLN A 270 -34.22 -8.42 9.21
N ALA A 271 -33.52 -7.97 8.16
CA ALA A 271 -33.75 -8.51 6.82
C ALA A 271 -33.47 -10.02 6.81
N PRO A 272 -34.32 -10.85 6.17
CA PRO A 272 -34.29 -12.29 6.32
C PRO A 272 -32.97 -12.87 5.79
N LYS A 273 -32.26 -13.62 6.65
CA LYS A 273 -31.16 -14.48 6.21
C LYS A 273 -31.69 -15.42 5.10
N PRO A 274 -31.00 -15.58 3.95
CA PRO A 274 -31.37 -16.56 2.96
C PRO A 274 -31.42 -17.93 3.65
N GLN A 275 -32.59 -18.56 3.63
CA GLN A 275 -32.73 -19.94 4.07
C GLN A 275 -31.94 -20.80 3.09
N THR A 276 -30.78 -21.29 3.52
CA THR A 276 -30.08 -22.36 2.81
C THR A 276 -30.98 -23.59 2.84
N HIS A 277 -31.76 -23.80 1.79
CA HIS A 277 -32.42 -25.07 1.54
C HIS A 277 -31.34 -26.13 1.37
N SER A 278 -31.02 -26.82 2.47
CA SER A 278 -30.18 -28.02 2.48
C SER A 278 -30.96 -29.16 1.83
N PHE A 279 -30.93 -29.21 0.51
CA PHE A 279 -31.29 -30.39 -0.27
C PHE A 279 -30.04 -31.27 -0.44
N TYR A 280 -29.70 -32.06 0.58
CA TYR A 280 -28.97 -33.32 0.40
C TYR A 280 -29.36 -34.33 1.49
N ALA A 281 -30.27 -35.21 1.07
CA ALA A 281 -30.35 -36.65 1.32
C ALA A 281 -29.83 -37.24 2.65
N GLN A 282 -30.82 -37.79 3.36
CA GLN A 282 -30.84 -39.08 4.07
C GLN A 282 -29.76 -40.10 3.64
N ASN A 283 -28.93 -40.50 4.61
CA ASN A 283 -28.70 -41.89 5.06
C ASN A 283 -27.27 -42.04 5.56
N SER A 284 -27.10 -42.27 6.86
CA SER A 284 -26.28 -43.36 7.41
C SER A 284 -26.20 -43.21 8.94
N GLN A 285 -26.85 -44.13 9.64
CA GLN A 285 -26.51 -44.48 11.02
C GLN A 285 -25.10 -45.07 11.04
N VAL A 286 -24.29 -44.74 12.05
CA VAL A 286 -23.39 -45.67 12.79
C VAL A 286 -22.63 -44.89 13.89
N LYS A 287 -22.87 -45.32 15.14
CA LYS A 287 -22.00 -45.41 16.35
C LYS A 287 -21.21 -44.19 16.88
N LYS A 288 -21.54 -43.83 18.14
CA LYS A 288 -20.61 -43.34 19.21
C LYS A 288 -19.50 -44.38 19.48
N PRO A 289 -18.38 -44.10 20.19
CA PRO A 289 -18.10 -43.03 21.18
C PRO A 289 -16.72 -42.33 20.95
N LEU A 290 -16.30 -41.29 21.66
CA LEU A 290 -15.58 -41.36 22.94
C LEU A 290 -15.29 -39.94 23.46
N THR A 291 -15.61 -39.75 24.73
CA THR A 291 -15.13 -38.68 25.61
C THR A 291 -13.61 -38.72 25.74
N GLU A 292 -12.93 -37.63 25.41
CA GLU A 292 -11.59 -37.35 25.90
C GLU A 292 -11.50 -35.91 26.40
N ARG A 293 -11.01 -35.80 27.64
CA ARG A 293 -10.80 -34.56 28.38
C ARG A 293 -9.64 -33.80 27.75
N TYR A 294 -9.87 -32.55 27.31
CA TYR A 294 -8.77 -31.60 27.11
C TYR A 294 -8.84 -30.51 28.18
N ALA A 295 -7.78 -30.47 28.98
CA ALA A 295 -7.51 -29.43 29.95
C ALA A 295 -7.26 -28.09 29.22
N VAL A 296 -7.87 -27.03 29.75
CA VAL A 296 -7.65 -25.64 29.34
C VAL A 296 -6.23 -25.23 29.73
N GLN A 297 -5.38 -24.89 28.77
CA GLN A 297 -4.13 -24.17 29.02
C GLN A 297 -4.37 -22.65 28.96
N PRO A 298 -3.69 -21.83 29.78
CA PRO A 298 -3.85 -20.38 29.80
C PRO A 298 -3.23 -19.70 28.57
N PRO A 299 -3.63 -18.46 28.23
CA PRO A 299 -3.15 -17.77 27.04
C PRO A 299 -1.67 -17.40 27.16
N VAL A 300 -0.88 -17.77 26.15
CA VAL A 300 0.54 -17.42 26.02
C VAL A 300 0.66 -16.04 25.35
N PRO A 301 1.51 -15.11 25.84
CA PRO A 301 1.63 -13.76 25.28
C PRO A 301 2.30 -13.75 23.89
N LEU A 302 1.56 -13.26 22.90
CA LEU A 302 1.92 -13.11 21.49
C LEU A 302 2.82 -11.89 21.24
N PHE A 303 4.02 -11.84 21.83
CA PHE A 303 5.03 -10.83 21.44
C PHE A 303 6.50 -11.32 21.47
N ALA A 304 6.77 -12.58 21.81
CA ALA A 304 8.14 -13.09 21.96
C ALA A 304 8.69 -13.89 20.74
N SER A 305 7.88 -14.21 19.73
CA SER A 305 8.29 -15.12 18.63
C SER A 305 8.69 -14.43 17.31
N PHE A 306 8.67 -13.10 17.22
CA PHE A 306 9.04 -12.40 15.97
C PHE A 306 10.54 -12.14 15.77
N PHE A 307 11.40 -12.44 16.76
CA PHE A 307 12.86 -12.25 16.63
C PHE A 307 13.69 -13.56 16.66
N SER A 308 13.08 -14.75 16.69
CA SER A 308 13.85 -16.01 16.65
C SER A 308 14.14 -16.56 15.24
N GLY A 309 13.53 -16.00 14.19
CA GLY A 309 13.71 -16.46 12.80
C GLY A 309 14.97 -15.96 12.08
N MET A 310 15.78 -15.09 12.69
CA MET A 310 16.91 -14.42 12.01
C MET A 310 18.28 -15.09 12.20
N LYS A 311 18.33 -16.33 12.72
CA LYS A 311 19.59 -17.08 12.91
C LYS A 311 19.79 -18.30 12.00
N GLU A 312 18.79 -18.75 11.26
CA GLU A 312 18.93 -19.94 10.40
C GLU A 312 19.40 -19.63 8.96
N SER A 313 19.30 -18.38 8.51
CA SER A 313 19.75 -17.97 7.17
C SER A 313 21.29 -17.81 7.06
N LEU A 314 22.01 -17.61 8.17
CA LEU A 314 23.47 -17.43 8.16
C LEU A 314 24.26 -18.75 8.14
N LEU A 315 23.65 -19.84 8.61
CA LEU A 315 24.27 -21.18 8.58
C LEU A 315 24.25 -21.79 7.18
N HIS A 316 23.15 -21.66 6.45
CA HIS A 316 23.07 -22.14 5.06
C HIS A 316 23.96 -21.35 4.10
N GLN A 317 24.20 -20.06 4.34
CA GLN A 317 25.09 -19.25 3.51
C GLN A 317 26.57 -19.65 3.67
N ARG A 318 27.00 -20.00 4.89
CA ARG A 318 28.38 -20.48 5.14
C ARG A 318 28.62 -21.89 4.61
N VAL A 319 27.65 -22.80 4.75
CA VAL A 319 27.74 -24.18 4.23
C VAL A 319 27.75 -24.18 2.69
N PHE A 320 26.99 -23.29 2.05
CA PHE A 320 27.01 -23.14 0.60
C PHE A 320 28.34 -22.56 0.08
N GLN A 321 28.89 -21.54 0.76
CA GLN A 321 30.19 -20.94 0.39
C GLN A 321 31.36 -21.91 0.56
N THR A 322 31.39 -22.73 1.62
CA THR A 322 32.45 -23.74 1.81
C THR A 322 32.36 -24.87 0.79
N SER A 323 31.15 -25.23 0.36
CA SER A 323 30.94 -26.28 -0.65
C SER A 323 31.37 -25.82 -2.06
N LEU A 324 31.13 -24.55 -2.40
CA LEU A 324 31.57 -23.96 -3.66
C LEU A 324 33.10 -23.84 -3.75
N LEU A 325 33.76 -23.44 -2.64
CA LEU A 325 35.23 -23.35 -2.56
C LEU A 325 35.88 -24.74 -2.70
N ALA A 326 35.31 -25.76 -2.07
CA ALA A 326 35.80 -27.15 -2.17
C ALA A 326 35.70 -27.69 -3.60
N LEU A 327 34.60 -27.42 -4.31
CA LEU A 327 34.43 -27.78 -5.73
C LEU A 327 35.43 -27.06 -6.64
N LEU A 328 35.68 -25.77 -6.39
CA LEU A 328 36.69 -25.00 -7.12
C LEU A 328 38.10 -25.54 -6.90
N LEU A 329 38.48 -25.86 -5.65
CA LEU A 329 39.77 -26.45 -5.33
C LEU A 329 39.92 -27.86 -5.91
N LEU A 330 38.86 -28.67 -5.92
CA LEU A 330 38.87 -29.98 -6.55
C LEU A 330 39.05 -29.87 -8.07
N SER A 331 38.36 -28.92 -8.71
CA SER A 331 38.52 -28.65 -10.16
C SER A 331 39.93 -28.17 -10.50
N LEU A 332 40.54 -27.35 -9.63
CA LEU A 332 41.91 -26.86 -9.79
C LEU A 332 42.95 -27.97 -9.59
N ALA A 333 42.72 -28.87 -8.63
CA ALA A 333 43.58 -30.03 -8.41
C ALA A 333 43.55 -31.02 -9.60
N ILE A 334 42.38 -31.23 -10.21
CA ILE A 334 42.23 -32.05 -11.42
C ILE A 334 42.94 -31.38 -12.62
N TYR A 335 42.80 -30.06 -12.75
CA TYR A 335 43.48 -29.29 -13.81
C TYR A 335 45.00 -29.27 -13.67
N LEU A 336 45.53 -29.19 -12.44
CA LEU A 336 46.97 -29.26 -12.17
C LEU A 336 47.51 -30.69 -12.29
N GLY A 337 46.74 -31.70 -11.88
CA GLY A 337 47.10 -33.12 -11.99
C GLY A 337 47.18 -33.61 -13.43
N THR A 338 46.30 -33.10 -14.32
CA THR A 338 46.34 -33.43 -15.75
C THR A 338 47.51 -32.76 -16.49
N ARG A 339 48.14 -31.74 -15.91
CA ARG A 339 49.31 -31.06 -16.49
C ARG A 339 50.66 -31.65 -16.05
N ALA A 340 50.67 -32.48 -15.00
CA ALA A 340 51.87 -33.10 -14.45
C ALA A 340 52.20 -34.49 -15.04
N GLY A 341 51.36 -35.04 -15.92
CA GLY A 341 51.51 -36.38 -16.49
C GLY A 341 51.47 -36.42 -18.00
N ALA A 342 52.46 -35.85 -18.70
CA ALA A 342 52.67 -36.09 -20.13
C ALA A 342 54.15 -35.93 -20.49
N GLY A 343 54.96 -36.90 -20.06
CA GLY A 343 56.31 -37.11 -20.55
C GLY A 343 56.32 -37.94 -21.84
N ALA A 344 56.92 -37.36 -22.89
CA ALA A 344 57.64 -38.00 -23.99
C ALA A 344 56.99 -39.18 -24.75
N VAL A 345 56.50 -38.92 -25.97
CA VAL A 345 56.65 -39.82 -27.14
C VAL A 345 56.78 -38.98 -28.42
N GLN A 346 57.89 -39.14 -29.15
CA GLN A 346 58.12 -38.65 -30.54
C GLN A 346 57.42 -39.59 -31.55
N PRO A 347 57.10 -39.12 -32.77
CA PRO A 347 57.94 -39.55 -33.89
C PRO A 347 58.14 -38.53 -35.03
N VAL A 348 59.37 -38.59 -35.57
CA VAL A 348 59.78 -38.65 -36.98
C VAL A 348 59.37 -37.54 -37.96
N ARG A 349 60.44 -37.03 -38.59
CA ARG A 349 60.61 -35.96 -39.57
C ARG A 349 60.61 -36.55 -40.98
N GLN A 350 59.92 -35.95 -41.95
CA GLN A 350 60.32 -36.00 -43.37
C GLN A 350 60.02 -34.68 -44.10
N SER A 351 60.84 -34.45 -45.12
CA SER A 351 61.35 -33.22 -45.74
C SER A 351 60.43 -32.43 -46.70
N ASN A 352 60.59 -31.11 -46.64
CA ASN A 352 60.34 -30.01 -47.60
C ASN A 352 61.01 -30.18 -49.01
N PRO A 353 60.97 -29.21 -49.98
CA PRO A 353 59.96 -28.25 -50.53
C PRO A 353 60.14 -28.09 -52.10
N PRO A 354 60.07 -26.94 -52.85
CA PRO A 354 59.47 -25.57 -52.67
C PRO A 354 58.80 -24.89 -53.93
N SER A 355 58.30 -23.66 -53.70
CA SER A 355 58.32 -22.45 -54.59
C SER A 355 57.32 -22.36 -55.77
N THR A 356 56.82 -21.22 -56.28
CA THR A 356 57.30 -19.82 -56.29
C THR A 356 56.20 -18.83 -56.75
N ASN A 357 56.26 -17.59 -56.23
CA ASN A 357 55.90 -16.25 -56.76
C ASN A 357 55.16 -16.09 -58.11
N ALA A 358 54.27 -15.09 -58.22
CA ALA A 358 54.58 -13.77 -58.80
C ALA A 358 53.34 -12.93 -59.20
N LYS A 359 53.39 -11.62 -58.84
CA LYS A 359 53.06 -10.42 -59.67
C LYS A 359 51.60 -10.19 -60.09
N THR A 360 51.05 -8.98 -60.27
CA THR A 360 51.41 -7.55 -60.16
C THR A 360 50.09 -6.81 -60.49
N SER A 361 49.57 -5.97 -59.60
CA SER A 361 49.51 -4.49 -59.70
C SER A 361 48.93 -3.88 -60.98
N SER A 362 47.99 -2.93 -60.78
CA SER A 362 47.84 -1.61 -61.43
C SER A 362 46.34 -1.30 -61.63
N GLU A 363 45.79 -0.10 -61.47
CA GLU A 363 46.23 1.20 -60.95
C GLU A 363 45.05 2.19 -61.13
N LEU A 364 45.00 3.23 -60.29
CA LEU A 364 44.61 4.64 -60.60
C LEU A 364 43.13 4.91 -61.03
N LYS A 365 42.48 6.06 -60.74
CA LYS A 365 42.79 7.39 -60.19
C LYS A 365 41.41 8.04 -59.86
N ARG A 366 41.22 8.76 -58.74
CA ARG A 366 41.23 10.25 -58.57
C ARG A 366 40.18 11.00 -59.42
N GLU A 367 39.62 12.17 -59.06
CA GLU A 367 39.79 13.18 -58.00
C GLU A 367 38.62 14.19 -58.14
N GLY A 368 38.37 14.94 -57.05
CA GLY A 368 38.05 16.39 -57.06
C GLY A 368 36.59 16.80 -57.18
N ASP A 369 36.16 17.96 -56.67
CA ASP A 369 36.79 18.96 -55.80
C ASP A 369 35.67 19.91 -55.31
N ALA A 370 35.95 20.74 -54.28
CA ALA A 370 35.03 21.67 -53.59
C ALA A 370 34.69 22.95 -54.43
N PRO A 371 34.28 24.15 -53.91
CA PRO A 371 33.90 24.62 -52.55
C PRO A 371 32.73 25.67 -52.50
N VAL A 372 32.48 26.29 -51.32
CA VAL A 372 32.35 27.77 -51.05
C VAL A 372 31.24 28.19 -50.04
N THR A 373 31.69 28.68 -48.87
CA THR A 373 31.30 29.84 -47.97
C THR A 373 29.83 30.31 -47.84
N THR A 374 29.29 30.98 -46.81
CA THR A 374 29.66 31.77 -45.60
C THR A 374 28.29 32.09 -44.92
N ALA A 375 28.08 32.24 -43.62
CA ALA A 375 28.44 33.41 -42.83
C ALA A 375 28.00 33.21 -41.37
N SER A 376 28.78 33.77 -40.46
CA SER A 376 28.54 33.94 -39.03
C SER A 376 28.65 35.43 -38.70
N ASP A 377 27.71 35.95 -37.93
CA ASP A 377 27.78 37.11 -37.01
C ASP A 377 26.40 37.13 -36.31
N GLY A 378 26.20 37.18 -35.01
CA GLY A 378 27.04 37.61 -33.89
C GLY A 378 26.22 38.63 -33.09
N LEU A 379 25.66 38.27 -31.92
CA LEU A 379 25.37 39.25 -30.85
C LEU A 379 25.26 38.57 -29.47
N GLN A 380 26.36 38.68 -28.75
CA GLN A 380 26.53 39.04 -27.33
C GLN A 380 25.81 38.27 -26.21
N ALA A 381 26.65 37.63 -25.41
CA ALA A 381 26.43 37.21 -24.03
C ALA A 381 26.42 38.40 -23.06
N MET A 382 25.58 38.30 -22.02
CA MET A 382 25.84 38.88 -20.70
C MET A 382 25.67 37.78 -19.66
N ASP A 383 26.78 37.45 -18.99
CA ASP A 383 26.83 36.67 -17.76
C ASP A 383 26.30 37.49 -16.58
N ALA A 384 25.45 36.87 -15.74
CA ALA A 384 25.35 37.17 -14.31
C ALA A 384 24.61 36.05 -13.55
N GLN A 385 25.39 35.14 -12.96
CA GLN A 385 25.17 34.42 -11.70
C GLN A 385 23.75 33.88 -11.40
N GLN A 386 23.53 32.64 -11.83
CA GLN A 386 22.45 31.79 -11.34
C GLN A 386 22.92 31.13 -10.03
N THR A 387 22.40 31.60 -8.91
CA THR A 387 22.61 30.99 -7.59
C THR A 387 21.95 29.62 -7.54
N ASP A 388 22.75 28.60 -7.20
CA ASP A 388 22.34 27.25 -6.81
C ASP A 388 21.28 27.26 -5.70
N ALA A 389 20.00 27.20 -6.07
CA ALA A 389 18.90 27.02 -5.13
C ALA A 389 17.67 26.39 -5.81
N SER A 390 17.83 25.21 -6.45
CA SER A 390 16.68 24.57 -7.12
C SER A 390 16.66 23.03 -7.09
N GLN A 391 17.52 22.35 -6.32
CA GLN A 391 17.60 20.87 -6.37
C GLN A 391 17.14 20.07 -5.14
N ASN A 392 16.54 20.67 -4.09
CA ASN A 392 16.23 19.93 -2.85
C ASN A 392 14.75 19.91 -2.39
N SER A 393 13.79 20.22 -3.27
CA SER A 393 12.39 20.32 -2.88
C SER A 393 11.61 18.99 -2.89
N SER A 394 12.20 17.87 -3.30
CA SER A 394 11.49 16.61 -3.63
C SER A 394 11.43 15.56 -2.51
N ASN A 395 12.06 15.78 -1.35
CA ASN A 395 12.17 14.76 -0.27
C ASN A 395 11.54 15.20 1.07
N VAL A 396 10.51 16.05 1.06
CA VAL A 396 9.98 16.68 2.28
C VAL A 396 8.51 16.33 2.49
N PHE A 397 8.18 15.74 3.65
CA PHE A 397 6.83 15.38 4.10
C PHE A 397 6.33 16.36 5.16
N THR A 398 5.08 16.84 5.11
CA THR A 398 4.52 17.72 6.17
C THR A 398 3.53 16.95 7.05
N TYR A 399 3.68 17.04 8.37
CA TYR A 399 2.90 16.36 9.38
C TYR A 399 2.25 17.36 10.34
N VAL A 400 0.97 17.17 10.67
CA VAL A 400 0.29 17.95 11.73
C VAL A 400 0.36 17.17 13.03
N VAL A 401 1.12 17.69 13.99
CA VAL A 401 1.37 17.10 15.32
C VAL A 401 0.04 16.85 16.04
N GLN A 402 -0.17 15.63 16.54
CA GLN A 402 -1.30 15.26 17.38
C GLN A 402 -0.95 15.34 18.86
N PRO A 403 -1.94 15.43 19.78
CA PRO A 403 -1.69 15.36 21.21
C PRO A 403 -0.92 14.08 21.59
N ASN A 404 0.17 14.24 22.35
CA ASN A 404 1.13 13.20 22.78
C ASN A 404 2.13 12.69 21.73
N ASP A 405 2.17 13.27 20.54
CA ASP A 405 3.23 12.93 19.59
C ASP A 405 4.60 13.39 20.11
N THR A 406 5.60 12.54 19.90
CA THR A 406 7.01 12.90 20.11
C THR A 406 7.74 12.81 18.78
N LEU A 407 8.71 13.69 18.55
CA LEU A 407 9.49 13.68 17.32
C LEU A 407 10.16 12.34 17.08
N ARG A 408 10.66 11.70 18.14
CA ARG A 408 11.26 10.37 18.08
C ARG A 408 10.27 9.31 17.60
N ALA A 409 9.06 9.27 18.16
CA ALA A 409 8.03 8.32 17.74
C ALA A 409 7.60 8.57 16.29
N LEU A 410 7.43 9.84 15.89
CA LEU A 410 7.12 10.22 14.52
C LEU A 410 8.23 9.81 13.55
N CYS A 411 9.50 10.04 13.88
CA CYS A 411 10.62 9.67 13.03
C CYS A 411 10.77 8.15 12.91
N LEU A 412 10.63 7.40 14.00
CA LEU A 412 10.67 5.93 13.94
C LEU A 412 9.50 5.37 13.12
N SER A 413 8.31 5.96 13.23
CA SER A 413 7.12 5.51 12.49
C SER A 413 7.13 5.91 11.01
N LEU A 414 7.65 7.09 10.67
CA LEU A 414 7.49 7.69 9.34
C LEU A 414 8.76 7.71 8.51
N VAL A 415 9.93 7.83 9.16
CA VAL A 415 11.25 7.87 8.53
C VAL A 415 12.00 6.55 8.72
N GLY A 416 11.57 5.70 9.68
CA GLY A 416 12.17 4.40 10.00
C GLY A 416 13.45 4.47 10.83
N ARG A 417 13.95 5.68 11.13
CA ARG A 417 15.16 5.91 11.93
C ARG A 417 15.10 7.24 12.68
N TYR A 418 15.86 7.35 13.75
CA TYR A 418 16.02 8.58 14.55
C TYR A 418 17.48 8.72 14.99
N ASP A 419 18.30 9.33 14.13
CA ASP A 419 19.72 9.61 14.35
C ASP A 419 20.03 11.11 14.20
N GLU A 420 21.27 11.53 14.47
CA GLU A 420 21.67 12.94 14.37
C GLU A 420 21.54 13.50 12.95
N THR A 421 21.67 12.65 11.92
CA THR A 421 21.54 13.05 10.52
C THR A 421 20.11 13.49 10.23
N VAL A 422 19.14 12.65 10.61
CA VAL A 422 17.71 12.95 10.46
C VAL A 422 17.31 14.14 11.32
N GLN A 423 17.82 14.25 12.55
CA GLN A 423 17.53 15.42 13.40
C GLN A 423 18.05 16.73 12.78
N ASN A 424 19.23 16.71 12.16
CA ASN A 424 19.78 17.89 11.48
C ASN A 424 19.03 18.23 10.19
N GLU A 425 18.56 17.24 9.43
CA GLU A 425 17.66 17.48 8.29
C GLU A 425 16.33 18.08 8.73
N ILE A 426 15.72 17.57 9.81
CA ILE A 426 14.48 18.12 10.36
C ILE A 426 14.67 19.57 10.80
N ARG A 427 15.81 19.92 11.42
CA ARG A 427 16.13 21.32 11.77
C ARG A 427 16.21 22.21 10.54
N LYS A 428 16.86 21.74 9.46
CA LYS A 428 16.94 22.49 8.20
C LYS A 428 15.57 22.69 7.55
N LEU A 429 14.70 21.68 7.64
CA LEU A 429 13.35 21.72 7.08
C LEU A 429 12.35 22.56 7.92
N ASN A 430 12.65 22.78 9.20
CA ASN A 430 11.79 23.52 10.13
C ASN A 430 12.59 24.59 10.88
N PRO A 431 13.00 25.68 10.22
CA PRO A 431 13.78 26.75 10.87
C PRO A 431 13.06 27.41 12.07
N ASN A 432 11.73 27.28 12.14
CA ASN A 432 10.91 27.83 13.23
C ASN A 432 10.77 26.90 14.44
N LEU A 433 11.23 25.64 14.35
CA LEU A 433 11.14 24.66 15.43
C LEU A 433 12.34 24.82 16.38
N LYS A 434 12.16 25.63 17.43
CA LYS A 434 13.25 25.96 18.39
C LYS A 434 13.66 24.80 19.29
N ASP A 435 12.75 23.87 19.57
CA ASP A 435 13.03 22.66 20.36
C ASP A 435 12.43 21.42 19.70
N LEU A 436 13.28 20.42 19.42
CA LEU A 436 12.91 19.13 18.83
C LEU A 436 12.21 18.19 19.84
N LYS A 437 12.32 18.47 21.15
CA LYS A 437 11.73 17.65 22.21
C LYS A 437 10.30 18.06 22.58
N HIS A 438 9.87 19.25 22.19
CA HIS A 438 8.55 19.79 22.51
C HIS A 438 7.79 20.13 21.23
N LEU A 439 6.86 19.24 20.86
CA LEU A 439 5.96 19.45 19.72
C LEU A 439 4.58 19.88 20.25
N SER A 440 4.02 20.95 19.67
CA SER A 440 2.67 21.41 20.05
C SER A 440 1.62 20.74 19.16
N ALA A 441 0.53 20.24 19.75
CA ALA A 441 -0.58 19.70 18.97
C ALA A 441 -1.14 20.75 18.00
N GLY A 442 -1.39 20.37 16.75
CA GLY A 442 -1.80 21.24 15.65
C GLY A 442 -0.65 21.90 14.90
N GLN A 443 0.60 21.77 15.36
CA GLN A 443 1.78 22.32 14.69
C GLN A 443 2.13 21.51 13.43
N GLU A 444 2.43 22.20 12.32
CA GLU A 444 2.97 21.56 11.12
C GLU A 444 4.49 21.38 11.22
N ILE A 445 4.97 20.17 10.93
CA ILE A 445 6.39 19.81 10.92
C ILE A 445 6.73 19.11 9.61
N ARG A 446 7.82 19.55 9.00
CA ARG A 446 8.41 19.00 7.78
C ARG A 446 9.45 17.93 8.11
N LEU A 447 9.24 16.68 7.71
CA LEU A 447 10.15 15.57 7.95
C LEU A 447 10.80 15.13 6.62
N PRO A 448 12.06 14.67 6.62
CA PRO A 448 12.69 14.12 5.43
C PRO A 448 12.10 12.73 5.11
N LEU A 449 11.84 12.45 3.83
CA LEU A 449 11.51 11.10 3.35
C LEU A 449 12.79 10.24 3.41
N GLY A 450 12.71 9.05 4.01
CA GLY A 450 13.86 8.19 4.22
C GLY A 450 14.57 7.85 2.91
N SER A 451 15.78 8.37 2.71
CA SER A 451 16.66 7.95 1.64
C SER A 451 17.15 6.53 1.95
N THR A 452 16.60 5.53 1.27
CA THR A 452 17.24 4.23 1.14
C THR A 452 18.59 4.47 0.48
N LYS A 453 19.67 4.33 1.25
CA LYS A 453 21.03 4.29 0.70
C LYS A 453 21.06 3.15 -0.32
N GLN A 454 21.20 3.50 -1.60
CA GLN A 454 21.73 2.59 -2.60
C GLN A 454 23.15 2.25 -2.16
N ASN A 455 23.38 0.98 -1.84
CA ASN A 455 24.71 0.39 -1.67
C ASN A 455 24.75 -0.87 -2.53
#